data_AF-A0A5D6YEF0-F1
#
_entry.id   AF-A0A5D6YEF0-F1
#
_cell.length_a   1.000
_cell.length_b   1.000
_cell.length_c   1.000
_cell.angle_alpha   90.00
_cell.angle_beta   90.00
_cell.angle_gamma   90.00
#
_symmetry.space_group_name_H-M   'P 1'
#
loop_
_entity.id
_entity.type
_entity.pdbx_description
1 polymer ?
#
loop_
_entity_poly.entity_id
_entity_poly.type
_entity_poly.pdbx_seq_one_letter_code
_entity_poly.pdbx_strand_id
1 'polypeptide(L)'
;MGDYGQYVVPTADEMINFKVGQPAPSMLPLDKIRESAALKFAETDPMFLQYGHIKGYPKFRASLAAFLSQGYGAPVDPEKLFVTNGVTGGLALVCSLFAQAGDLVFMEEPSYFLALSIMKDFKMNVRQIRMEPDGLDVAALERLLRRGVVPKLLYTIPTCHNPTGRTLSAAKRRRLVELSVEFGFLIVADEVYQLLSFPHVAPPPPMFTFDAHGTVLALGSFSKILAPALRLGWLQASPKLLAVVEGSGQLDSSGGISPVVSGIVHAAIASGRQQEHLDFARQTLWQRADALMQELAAHLPAGTTFEVPDGGYFVLVRLPEHMNAAELLPVAQRHKVMYLPGSSFSESMKNYLRLSFSWYDYHDLQLGARRLADAIREYEGILAAAAAAPAAGSAASSPADARALRVAVHGAAGRLGALIVAELQQSSDRSVAFAGAIDLRKQQAPAPGAYDVIVDVTLPEGTQALTAWVLAQDPAQFTGGQYPPLVVGTTGALPTAALEAYSAHAAVVLKSNFSVGVPLVCELVKAAAFKLPSEGWNVEVSETHHTKKLDAPSGTAKTIVRALAATGAPCTGEHVPTHSLRLGDEVGQHTVFFAGPGERIEITHRATRREVFAIGAVRAAKAAVGMAPGVHSD
;
A
#
# COMPACT_ATOMS: atom_id res chain seq x y z
N MET A 1 -9.47 -25.22 18.25
CA MET A 1 -9.78 -23.79 18.07
C MET A 1 -10.65 -23.68 16.84
N GLY A 2 -11.86 -23.13 16.98
CA GLY A 2 -12.89 -23.17 15.94
C GLY A 2 -12.56 -22.33 14.70
N ASP A 3 -13.39 -22.48 13.69
CA ASP A 3 -13.38 -21.91 12.33
C ASP A 3 -13.51 -20.36 12.30
N TYR A 4 -12.86 -19.66 13.24
CA TYR A 4 -13.10 -18.25 13.55
C TYR A 4 -11.78 -17.52 13.79
N GLY A 5 -11.39 -16.67 12.84
CA GLY A 5 -10.22 -15.80 12.92
C GLY A 5 -9.78 -15.31 11.55
N GLN A 6 -9.24 -14.08 11.47
CA GLN A 6 -8.69 -13.53 10.22
C GLN A 6 -7.49 -14.36 9.70
N TYR A 7 -6.80 -15.05 10.62
CA TYR A 7 -5.62 -15.87 10.33
C TYR A 7 -5.62 -17.12 11.21
N VAL A 8 -5.14 -18.22 10.65
CA VAL A 8 -4.71 -19.38 11.45
C VAL A 8 -3.30 -19.05 11.96
N VAL A 9 -3.17 -18.87 13.27
CA VAL A 9 -1.86 -18.63 13.91
C VAL A 9 -1.33 -19.95 14.44
N PRO A 10 -0.16 -20.43 13.96
CA PRO A 10 0.39 -21.72 14.37
C PRO A 10 0.85 -21.71 15.83
N THR A 11 0.89 -22.90 16.42
CA THR A 11 1.50 -23.11 17.75
C THR A 11 3.02 -22.93 17.68
N ALA A 12 3.65 -22.61 18.81
CA ALA A 12 5.09 -22.36 18.86
C ALA A 12 5.97 -23.56 18.42
N ASP A 13 5.50 -24.79 18.69
CA ASP A 13 6.17 -26.03 18.28
C ASP A 13 6.21 -26.20 16.75
N GLU A 14 5.16 -25.75 16.08
CA GLU A 14 5.06 -25.72 14.63
C GLU A 14 5.85 -24.55 14.05
N MET A 15 5.57 -23.33 14.50
CA MET A 15 6.08 -22.08 13.92
C MET A 15 5.80 -20.88 14.84
N ILE A 16 6.82 -20.05 15.07
CA ILE A 16 6.62 -18.73 15.70
C ILE A 16 6.32 -17.70 14.60
N ASN A 17 5.10 -17.15 14.57
CA ASN A 17 4.68 -16.17 13.57
C ASN A 17 4.61 -14.74 14.13
N PHE A 18 5.72 -14.01 14.07
CA PHE A 18 5.79 -12.62 14.50
C PHE A 18 5.06 -11.62 13.57
N LYS A 19 4.43 -12.06 12.46
CA LYS A 19 3.65 -11.16 11.57
C LYS A 19 2.38 -10.64 12.23
N VAL A 20 1.86 -11.36 13.22
CA VAL A 20 0.49 -11.21 13.76
C VAL A 20 0.36 -9.94 14.60
N GLY A 21 -0.35 -8.92 14.09
CA GLY A 21 -0.56 -7.62 14.75
C GLY A 21 -1.84 -7.49 15.58
N GLN A 22 -2.31 -8.58 16.19
CA GLN A 22 -3.56 -8.66 16.96
C GLN A 22 -3.32 -9.30 18.34
N PRO A 23 -4.14 -8.99 19.36
CA PRO A 23 -4.00 -9.60 20.68
C PRO A 23 -4.24 -11.11 20.61
N ALA A 24 -3.51 -11.86 21.45
CA ALA A 24 -3.75 -13.30 21.61
C ALA A 24 -5.10 -13.60 22.26
N PRO A 25 -5.66 -14.82 22.07
CA PRO A 25 -6.88 -15.25 22.75
C PRO A 25 -6.80 -15.13 24.28
N SER A 26 -5.63 -15.41 24.87
CA SER A 26 -5.38 -15.26 26.31
C SER A 26 -5.46 -13.83 26.82
N MET A 27 -5.39 -12.84 25.93
CA MET A 27 -5.57 -11.43 26.27
C MET A 27 -7.01 -10.94 26.02
N LEU A 28 -7.91 -11.77 25.49
CA LEU A 28 -9.29 -11.34 25.23
C LEU A 28 -10.13 -11.44 26.51
N PRO A 29 -10.72 -10.34 27.00
CA PRO A 29 -11.39 -10.30 28.30
C PRO A 29 -12.85 -10.77 28.21
N LEU A 30 -13.07 -12.01 27.75
CA LEU A 30 -14.40 -12.54 27.47
C LEU A 30 -15.36 -12.44 28.66
N ASP A 31 -14.91 -12.81 29.86
CA ASP A 31 -15.76 -12.75 31.06
C ASP A 31 -16.10 -11.32 31.46
N LYS A 32 -15.13 -10.39 31.39
CA LYS A 32 -15.38 -8.96 31.66
C LYS A 32 -16.41 -8.38 30.68
N ILE A 33 -16.35 -8.76 29.40
CA ILE A 33 -17.34 -8.36 28.39
C ILE A 33 -18.70 -9.00 28.69
N ARG A 34 -18.74 -10.29 29.02
CA ARG A 34 -19.98 -11.00 29.37
C ARG A 34 -20.69 -10.33 30.55
N GLU A 35 -19.94 -10.02 31.61
CA GLU A 35 -20.47 -9.34 32.79
C GLU A 35 -20.93 -7.91 32.48
N SER A 36 -20.14 -7.15 31.70
CA SER A 36 -20.51 -5.79 31.31
C SER A 36 -21.75 -5.77 30.42
N ALA A 37 -21.91 -6.77 29.55
CA ALA A 37 -23.12 -6.96 28.77
C ALA A 37 -24.30 -7.30 29.69
N ALA A 38 -24.16 -8.27 30.59
CA ALA A 38 -25.22 -8.61 31.55
C ALA A 38 -25.66 -7.39 32.37
N LEU A 39 -24.71 -6.57 32.85
CA LEU A 39 -25.00 -5.31 33.54
C LEU A 39 -25.78 -4.34 32.66
N LYS A 40 -25.36 -4.16 31.40
CA LYS A 40 -26.04 -3.24 30.47
C LYS A 40 -27.46 -3.72 30.11
N PHE A 41 -27.63 -5.02 29.89
CA PHE A 41 -28.91 -5.63 29.53
C PHE A 41 -29.85 -5.81 30.74
N ALA A 42 -29.37 -5.64 31.96
CA ALA A 42 -30.20 -5.61 33.17
C ALA A 42 -30.85 -4.23 33.43
N GLU A 43 -30.47 -3.18 32.67
CA GLU A 43 -31.13 -1.88 32.75
C GLU A 43 -32.59 -1.97 32.28
N THR A 44 -33.49 -1.21 32.92
CA THR A 44 -34.92 -1.22 32.58
C THR A 44 -35.29 -0.27 31.45
N ASP A 45 -34.38 0.63 31.04
CA ASP A 45 -34.61 1.60 29.97
C ASP A 45 -34.34 0.95 28.59
N PRO A 46 -35.37 0.72 27.76
CA PRO A 46 -35.19 0.08 26.47
C PRO A 46 -34.51 0.99 25.43
N MET A 47 -34.36 2.31 25.71
CA MET A 47 -33.86 3.28 24.73
C MET A 47 -32.43 2.99 24.25
N PHE A 48 -31.66 2.17 24.96
CA PHE A 48 -30.34 1.77 24.47
C PHE A 48 -30.39 0.90 23.20
N LEU A 49 -31.55 0.30 22.88
CA LEU A 49 -31.79 -0.50 21.67
C LEU A 49 -32.31 0.32 20.48
N GLN A 50 -32.62 1.60 20.68
CA GLN A 50 -33.09 2.49 19.62
C GLN A 50 -31.90 3.08 18.84
N TYR A 51 -32.16 3.68 17.68
CA TYR A 51 -31.23 4.63 17.05
C TYR A 51 -30.69 5.64 18.08
N GLY A 52 -29.40 5.93 17.95
CA GLY A 52 -28.67 6.72 18.94
C GLY A 52 -28.54 8.19 18.56
N HIS A 53 -27.95 8.94 19.48
CA HIS A 53 -27.41 10.26 19.15
C HIS A 53 -26.29 10.12 18.11
N ILE A 54 -26.22 10.98 17.08
CA ILE A 54 -25.28 10.85 15.96
C ILE A 54 -23.82 10.76 16.42
N LYS A 55 -23.40 11.61 17.38
CA LYS A 55 -22.07 11.53 18.02
C LYS A 55 -21.77 10.21 18.75
N GLY A 56 -22.80 9.41 19.01
CA GLY A 56 -22.77 8.21 19.84
C GLY A 56 -23.37 8.42 21.23
N TYR A 57 -23.61 7.31 21.91
CA TYR A 57 -24.29 7.23 23.20
C TYR A 57 -23.71 8.22 24.24
N PRO A 58 -24.50 9.22 24.73
CA PRO A 58 -23.95 10.30 25.56
C PRO A 58 -23.29 9.83 26.87
N LYS A 59 -23.88 8.86 27.58
CA LYS A 59 -23.28 8.30 28.81
C LYS A 59 -21.95 7.60 28.51
N PHE A 60 -21.84 6.91 27.37
CA PHE A 60 -20.58 6.35 26.92
C PHE A 60 -19.54 7.45 26.67
N ARG A 61 -19.87 8.50 25.91
CA ARG A 61 -18.95 9.62 25.65
C ARG A 61 -18.43 10.25 26.94
N ALA A 62 -19.31 10.47 27.94
CA ALA A 62 -18.91 10.97 29.26
C ALA A 62 -17.94 10.03 29.98
N SER A 63 -18.26 8.72 30.06
CA SER A 63 -17.38 7.74 30.69
C SER A 63 -16.04 7.57 29.94
N LEU A 64 -16.08 7.61 28.62
CA LEU A 64 -14.91 7.55 27.75
C LEU A 64 -14.02 8.76 28.00
N ALA A 65 -14.58 9.97 28.03
CA ALA A 65 -13.83 11.19 28.32
C ALA A 65 -13.12 11.12 29.68
N ALA A 66 -13.79 10.60 30.73
CA ALA A 66 -13.16 10.41 32.04
C ALA A 66 -12.00 9.39 31.98
N PHE A 67 -12.22 8.23 31.36
CA PHE A 67 -11.21 7.19 31.17
C PHE A 67 -10.00 7.70 30.39
N LEU A 68 -10.23 8.40 29.28
CA LEU A 68 -9.17 9.00 28.46
C LEU A 68 -8.45 10.11 29.22
N SER A 69 -9.16 10.92 30.01
CA SER A 69 -8.53 12.00 30.78
C SER A 69 -7.49 11.46 31.76
N GLN A 70 -7.82 10.36 32.44
CA GLN A 70 -6.90 9.64 33.32
C GLN A 70 -5.73 9.06 32.53
N GLY A 71 -5.99 8.34 31.44
CA GLY A 71 -4.95 7.68 30.64
C GLY A 71 -4.02 8.63 29.89
N TYR A 72 -4.51 9.80 29.49
CA TYR A 72 -3.74 10.83 28.79
C TYR A 72 -3.05 11.82 29.74
N GLY A 73 -3.44 11.84 31.02
CA GLY A 73 -2.97 12.84 31.98
C GLY A 73 -3.40 14.28 31.63
N ALA A 74 -4.45 14.44 30.82
CA ALA A 74 -4.95 15.71 30.33
C ALA A 74 -6.47 15.65 30.14
N PRO A 75 -7.23 16.74 30.39
CA PRO A 75 -8.68 16.71 30.30
C PRO A 75 -9.18 16.44 28.87
N VAL A 76 -10.13 15.53 28.75
CA VAL A 76 -10.88 15.24 27.52
C VAL A 76 -12.32 15.69 27.71
N ASP A 77 -12.81 16.49 26.78
CA ASP A 77 -14.19 16.97 26.75
C ASP A 77 -15.07 15.96 25.99
N PRO A 78 -16.13 15.40 26.61
CA PRO A 78 -17.02 14.46 25.93
C PRO A 78 -17.73 15.05 24.71
N GLU A 79 -17.92 16.37 24.62
CA GLU A 79 -18.54 17.02 23.46
C GLU A 79 -17.62 17.11 22.25
N LYS A 80 -16.32 16.88 22.46
CA LYS A 80 -15.28 16.76 21.43
C LYS A 80 -15.03 15.32 21.01
N LEU A 81 -15.84 14.37 21.48
CA LEU A 81 -15.76 12.96 21.11
C LEU A 81 -16.90 12.53 20.19
N PHE A 82 -16.56 11.72 19.19
CA PHE A 82 -17.48 11.08 18.27
C PHE A 82 -17.17 9.59 18.20
N VAL A 83 -18.17 8.71 18.32
CA VAL A 83 -17.97 7.25 18.28
C VAL A 83 -17.74 6.76 16.86
N THR A 84 -16.77 5.87 16.64
CA THR A 84 -16.46 5.31 15.32
C THR A 84 -16.48 3.79 15.32
N ASN A 85 -16.58 3.18 14.13
CA ASN A 85 -16.47 1.72 13.93
C ASN A 85 -15.00 1.23 13.99
N GLY A 86 -14.30 1.64 15.05
CA GLY A 86 -12.85 1.49 15.20
C GLY A 86 -12.05 2.44 14.30
N VAL A 87 -10.72 2.40 14.42
CA VAL A 87 -9.82 3.32 13.71
C VAL A 87 -9.97 3.28 12.19
N THR A 88 -10.13 2.09 11.59
CA THR A 88 -10.30 1.93 10.14
C THR A 88 -11.58 2.60 9.64
N GLY A 89 -12.70 2.41 10.34
CA GLY A 89 -13.96 3.07 10.00
C GLY A 89 -13.88 4.59 10.21
N GLY A 90 -13.21 5.02 11.28
CA GLY A 90 -12.94 6.43 11.54
C GLY A 90 -12.09 7.09 10.45
N LEU A 91 -11.01 6.43 10.01
CA LEU A 91 -10.15 6.92 8.94
C LEU A 91 -10.90 7.01 7.61
N ALA A 92 -11.68 5.98 7.25
CA ALA A 92 -12.49 6.00 6.03
C ALA A 92 -13.54 7.13 6.05
N LEU A 93 -14.17 7.37 7.20
CA LEU A 93 -15.11 8.49 7.39
C LEU A 93 -14.41 9.84 7.27
N VAL A 94 -13.19 9.98 7.80
CA VAL A 94 -12.40 11.20 7.63
C VAL A 94 -12.05 11.41 6.15
N CYS A 95 -11.58 10.37 5.46
CA CYS A 95 -11.25 10.47 4.04
C CYS A 95 -12.47 10.83 3.19
N SER A 96 -13.65 10.28 3.48
CA SER A 96 -14.85 10.55 2.69
C SER A 96 -15.42 11.97 2.89
N LEU A 97 -15.21 12.57 4.06
CA LEU A 97 -15.79 13.88 4.40
C LEU A 97 -14.82 15.05 4.20
N PHE A 98 -13.52 14.81 4.36
CA PHE A 98 -12.51 15.87 4.37
C PHE A 98 -11.55 15.84 3.18
N ALA A 99 -11.66 14.88 2.27
CA ALA A 99 -10.79 14.77 1.10
C ALA A 99 -11.57 14.39 -0.17
N GLN A 100 -10.95 14.59 -1.33
CA GLN A 100 -11.45 14.21 -2.65
C GLN A 100 -10.38 13.43 -3.42
N ALA A 101 -10.81 12.59 -4.38
CA ALA A 101 -9.89 11.89 -5.27
C ALA A 101 -8.88 12.87 -5.90
N GLY A 102 -7.60 12.53 -5.84
CA GLY A 102 -6.49 13.37 -6.29
C GLY A 102 -5.91 14.32 -5.22
N ASP A 103 -6.55 14.48 -4.06
CA ASP A 103 -5.98 15.27 -2.97
C ASP A 103 -4.65 14.67 -2.49
N LEU A 104 -3.72 15.55 -2.15
CA LEU A 104 -2.40 15.18 -1.64
C LEU A 104 -2.50 14.81 -0.16
N VAL A 105 -1.97 13.65 0.21
CA VAL A 105 -1.85 13.20 1.61
C VAL A 105 -0.39 12.97 1.94
N PHE A 106 0.09 13.59 3.02
CA PHE A 106 1.39 13.27 3.59
C PHE A 106 1.29 12.18 4.64
N MET A 107 2.27 11.28 4.63
CA MET A 107 2.41 10.17 5.57
C MET A 107 3.88 9.98 5.96
N GLU A 108 4.15 9.28 7.05
CA GLU A 108 5.52 8.88 7.39
C GLU A 108 6.09 7.85 6.38
N GLU A 109 7.40 7.83 6.22
CA GLU A 109 8.16 6.77 5.56
C GLU A 109 9.11 6.12 6.59
N PRO A 110 8.87 4.86 7.00
CA PRO A 110 7.70 4.02 6.70
C PRO A 110 6.41 4.47 7.40
N SER A 111 5.27 3.89 7.04
CA SER A 111 4.01 4.04 7.80
C SER A 111 3.16 2.76 7.74
N TYR A 112 1.98 2.79 8.32
CA TYR A 112 1.06 1.66 8.37
C TYR A 112 0.46 1.34 7.00
N PHE A 113 0.87 0.20 6.44
CA PHE A 113 0.51 -0.21 5.08
C PHE A 113 -1.01 -0.32 4.82
N LEU A 114 -1.83 -0.62 5.83
CA LEU A 114 -3.28 -0.66 5.63
C LEU A 114 -3.91 0.74 5.59
N ALA A 115 -3.33 1.74 6.24
CA ALA A 115 -3.73 3.13 6.02
C ALA A 115 -3.40 3.56 4.58
N LEU A 116 -2.24 3.16 4.05
CA LEU A 116 -1.90 3.38 2.63
C LEU A 116 -2.94 2.75 1.69
N SER A 117 -3.39 1.51 1.97
CA SER A 117 -4.46 0.86 1.19
C SER A 117 -5.77 1.64 1.23
N ILE A 118 -6.19 2.10 2.41
CA ILE A 118 -7.42 2.92 2.55
C ILE A 118 -7.29 4.20 1.71
N MET A 119 -6.17 4.92 1.80
CA MET A 119 -5.95 6.13 1.00
C MET A 119 -6.01 5.85 -0.51
N LYS A 120 -5.52 4.68 -0.97
CA LYS A 120 -5.61 4.24 -2.36
C LYS A 120 -7.05 3.96 -2.78
N ASP A 121 -7.87 3.35 -1.93
CA ASP A 121 -9.30 3.11 -2.22
C ASP A 121 -10.05 4.43 -2.45
N PHE A 122 -9.68 5.49 -1.73
CA PHE A 122 -10.19 6.85 -1.94
C PHE A 122 -9.49 7.62 -3.07
N LYS A 123 -8.56 7.00 -3.80
CA LYS A 123 -7.81 7.61 -4.92
C LYS A 123 -7.00 8.85 -4.52
N MET A 124 -6.43 8.84 -3.32
CA MET A 124 -5.59 9.93 -2.82
C MET A 124 -4.16 9.84 -3.39
N ASN A 125 -3.55 11.01 -3.61
CA ASN A 125 -2.14 11.11 -3.96
C ASN A 125 -1.30 11.09 -2.69
N VAL A 126 -0.76 9.92 -2.31
CA VAL A 126 0.07 9.80 -1.11
C VAL A 126 1.53 10.13 -1.41
N ARG A 127 2.12 11.04 -0.62
CA ARG A 127 3.56 11.30 -0.61
C ARG A 127 4.10 11.06 0.80
N GLN A 128 5.10 10.20 0.91
CA GLN A 128 5.70 9.89 2.20
C GLN A 128 6.86 10.83 2.54
N ILE A 129 7.04 11.11 3.82
CA ILE A 129 8.08 11.94 4.40
C ILE A 129 8.88 11.08 5.37
N ARG A 130 10.21 11.07 5.21
CA ARG A 130 11.10 10.23 6.01
C ARG A 130 10.99 10.51 7.51
N MET A 131 11.24 9.45 8.29
CA MET A 131 11.35 9.53 9.75
C MET A 131 12.81 9.66 10.21
N GLU A 132 12.99 10.44 11.27
CA GLU A 132 14.14 10.49 12.17
C GLU A 132 13.92 9.55 13.38
N PRO A 133 14.94 9.31 14.23
CA PRO A 133 14.80 8.44 15.41
C PRO A 133 13.65 8.82 16.37
N ASP A 134 13.29 10.10 16.45
CA ASP A 134 12.19 10.62 17.27
C ASP A 134 10.90 10.87 16.46
N GLY A 135 10.75 10.23 15.29
CA GLY A 135 9.54 10.26 14.45
C GLY A 135 9.71 11.07 13.16
N LEU A 136 8.59 11.53 12.57
CA LEU A 136 8.55 12.31 11.33
C LEU A 136 9.62 13.44 11.26
N ASP A 137 10.29 13.58 10.10
CA ASP A 137 11.16 14.73 9.80
C ASP A 137 10.30 15.98 9.53
N VAL A 138 10.01 16.72 10.59
CA VAL A 138 9.20 17.95 10.54
C VAL A 138 9.90 19.04 9.72
N ALA A 139 11.23 19.08 9.68
CA ALA A 139 11.97 20.07 8.91
C ALA A 139 11.85 19.80 7.39
N ALA A 140 11.88 18.54 6.96
CA ALA A 140 11.61 18.16 5.58
C ALA A 140 10.18 18.49 5.17
N LEU A 141 9.20 18.20 6.02
CA LEU A 141 7.82 18.60 5.81
C LEU A 141 7.72 20.12 5.60
N GLU A 142 8.27 20.91 6.52
CA GLU A 142 8.21 22.37 6.46
C GLU A 142 8.86 22.93 5.18
N ARG A 143 9.98 22.35 4.73
CA ARG A 143 10.61 22.73 3.44
C ARG A 143 9.69 22.49 2.24
N LEU A 144 8.85 21.45 2.26
CA LEU A 144 7.89 21.19 1.19
C LEU A 144 6.72 22.19 1.23
N LEU A 145 6.20 22.44 2.42
CA LEU A 145 5.12 23.41 2.65
C LEU A 145 5.53 24.81 2.17
N ARG A 146 6.73 25.28 2.52
CA ARG A 146 7.28 26.57 2.07
C ARG A 146 7.49 26.69 0.56
N ARG A 147 7.54 25.56 -0.16
CA ARG A 147 7.61 25.51 -1.63
C ARG A 147 6.22 25.45 -2.30
N GLY A 148 5.15 25.58 -1.52
CA GLY A 148 3.77 25.51 -2.01
C GLY A 148 3.23 24.08 -2.15
N VAL A 149 3.96 23.05 -1.69
CA VAL A 149 3.47 21.67 -1.69
C VAL A 149 2.71 21.42 -0.40
N VAL A 150 1.44 21.84 -0.37
CA VAL A 150 0.56 21.74 0.79
C VAL A 150 -0.37 20.52 0.64
N PRO A 151 -0.39 19.58 1.60
CA PRO A 151 -1.29 18.44 1.56
C PRO A 151 -2.70 18.86 1.98
N LYS A 152 -3.70 18.06 1.63
CA LYS A 152 -5.01 18.13 2.26
C LYS A 152 -4.98 17.57 3.68
N LEU A 153 -4.32 16.42 3.83
CA LEU A 153 -4.20 15.68 5.09
C LEU A 153 -2.74 15.32 5.38
N LEU A 154 -2.32 15.41 6.64
CA LEU A 154 -1.16 14.71 7.18
C LEU A 154 -1.64 13.56 8.06
N TYR A 155 -1.41 12.32 7.66
CA TYR A 155 -1.63 11.15 8.51
C TYR A 155 -0.34 10.79 9.26
N THR A 156 -0.45 10.60 10.58
CA THR A 156 0.68 10.25 11.45
C THR A 156 0.25 9.29 12.55
N ILE A 157 1.15 8.39 12.97
CA ILE A 157 0.96 7.54 14.15
C ILE A 157 1.91 8.04 15.25
N PRO A 158 1.48 8.98 16.12
CA PRO A 158 2.40 9.76 16.93
C PRO A 158 2.99 9.00 18.12
N THR A 159 2.44 7.84 18.50
CA THR A 159 2.85 7.08 19.69
C THR A 159 2.99 5.60 19.37
N CYS A 160 4.13 5.00 19.74
CA CYS A 160 4.41 3.58 19.51
C CYS A 160 4.13 3.17 18.05
N HIS A 161 4.69 3.93 17.10
CA HIS A 161 4.39 3.92 15.67
C HIS A 161 4.44 2.50 15.06
N ASN A 162 3.55 2.18 14.12
CA ASN A 162 3.61 0.91 13.37
C ASN A 162 4.21 1.19 11.98
N PRO A 163 5.42 0.68 11.65
CA PRO A 163 6.07 -0.49 12.28
C PRO A 163 7.20 -0.22 13.27
N THR A 164 7.62 1.03 13.46
CA THR A 164 8.93 1.37 14.05
C THR A 164 9.00 1.29 15.58
N GLY A 165 7.87 1.43 16.28
CA GLY A 165 7.80 1.56 17.74
C GLY A 165 8.14 2.96 18.26
N ARG A 166 8.52 3.90 17.38
CA ARG A 166 8.93 5.27 17.74
C ARG A 166 7.76 6.13 18.21
N THR A 167 8.06 7.14 19.02
CA THR A 167 7.08 8.12 19.52
C THR A 167 7.53 9.54 19.19
N LEU A 168 6.62 10.33 18.59
CA LEU A 168 6.83 11.75 18.35
C LEU A 168 6.89 12.52 19.66
N SER A 169 7.94 13.33 19.83
CA SER A 169 8.09 14.23 20.97
C SER A 169 6.97 15.29 21.04
N ALA A 170 6.72 15.82 22.25
CA ALA A 170 5.75 16.90 22.44
C ALA A 170 6.06 18.14 21.58
N ALA A 171 7.35 18.45 21.38
CA ALA A 171 7.79 19.56 20.55
C ALA A 171 7.42 19.35 19.07
N LYS A 172 7.64 18.14 18.53
CA LYS A 172 7.24 17.82 17.16
C LYS A 172 5.73 17.84 16.99
N ARG A 173 4.96 17.27 17.94
CA ARG A 173 3.48 17.34 17.92
C ARG A 173 2.97 18.78 17.84
N ARG A 174 3.46 19.64 18.72
CA ARG A 174 3.12 21.07 18.73
C ARG A 174 3.47 21.74 17.40
N ARG A 175 4.70 21.52 16.89
CA ARG A 175 5.15 22.12 15.63
C ARG A 175 4.32 21.67 14.44
N LEU A 176 3.90 20.41 14.39
CA LEU A 176 3.01 19.90 13.34
C LEU A 176 1.65 20.61 13.37
N VAL A 177 1.06 20.79 14.55
CA VAL A 177 -0.20 21.54 14.69
C VAL A 177 -0.02 23.00 14.26
N GLU A 178 1.05 23.67 14.66
CA GLU A 178 1.37 25.03 14.19
C GLU A 178 1.47 25.12 12.67
N LEU A 179 2.17 24.17 12.03
CA LEU A 179 2.30 24.10 10.57
C LEU A 179 0.94 23.84 9.89
N SER A 180 0.09 23.01 10.49
CA SER A 180 -1.26 22.75 9.95
C SER A 180 -2.12 24.01 9.90
N VAL A 181 -1.93 24.92 10.86
CA VAL A 181 -2.59 26.22 10.90
C VAL A 181 -1.93 27.20 9.92
N GLU A 182 -0.60 27.28 9.90
CA GLU A 182 0.17 28.19 9.02
C GLU A 182 -0.12 27.92 7.54
N PHE A 183 -0.22 26.64 7.15
CA PHE A 183 -0.37 26.25 5.74
C PHE A 183 -1.77 25.73 5.37
N GLY A 184 -2.68 25.56 6.32
CA GLY A 184 -4.08 25.24 6.05
C GLY A 184 -4.35 23.78 5.65
N PHE A 185 -3.79 22.81 6.38
CA PHE A 185 -4.08 21.38 6.20
C PHE A 185 -4.61 20.74 7.48
N LEU A 186 -5.21 19.55 7.39
CA LEU A 186 -5.68 18.81 8.57
C LEU A 186 -4.69 17.71 8.96
N ILE A 187 -4.60 17.43 10.26
CA ILE A 187 -3.81 16.32 10.80
C ILE A 187 -4.77 15.19 11.18
N VAL A 188 -4.51 14.00 10.68
CA VAL A 188 -5.15 12.75 11.11
C VAL A 188 -4.16 11.99 11.99
N ALA A 189 -4.37 12.05 13.30
CA ALA A 189 -3.50 11.39 14.27
C ALA A 189 -4.08 10.01 14.65
N ASP A 190 -3.43 8.93 14.24
CA ASP A 190 -3.81 7.56 14.59
C ASP A 190 -3.18 7.16 15.93
N GLU A 191 -3.96 7.21 17.00
CA GLU A 191 -3.50 7.13 18.38
C GLU A 191 -3.93 5.83 19.07
N VAL A 192 -4.11 4.75 18.30
CA VAL A 192 -4.55 3.44 18.84
C VAL A 192 -3.61 2.83 19.88
N TYR A 193 -2.35 3.27 19.93
CA TYR A 193 -1.36 2.81 20.92
C TYR A 193 -1.07 3.83 22.03
N GLN A 194 -1.72 5.00 22.06
CA GLN A 194 -1.44 6.06 23.04
C GLN A 194 -1.51 5.56 24.50
N LEU A 195 -2.50 4.71 24.81
CA LEU A 195 -2.69 4.12 26.14
C LEU A 195 -1.83 2.87 26.42
N LEU A 196 -1.02 2.44 25.44
CA LEU A 196 -0.22 1.21 25.51
C LEU A 196 1.28 1.48 25.63
N SER A 197 1.65 2.66 26.12
CA SER A 197 3.03 2.92 26.54
C SER A 197 3.38 2.03 27.73
N PHE A 198 4.62 1.52 27.75
CA PHE A 198 5.07 0.64 28.81
C PHE A 198 5.01 1.32 30.18
N PRO A 199 4.89 0.55 31.28
CA PRO A 199 4.68 1.14 32.61
C PRO A 199 5.74 2.14 33.06
N HIS A 200 6.98 1.99 32.60
CA HIS A 200 8.11 2.87 32.93
C HIS A 200 8.28 4.06 31.97
N VAL A 201 7.47 4.13 30.90
CA VAL A 201 7.53 5.20 29.90
C VAL A 201 6.42 6.22 30.16
N ALA A 202 6.79 7.50 30.22
CA ALA A 202 5.85 8.61 30.23
C ALA A 202 5.64 9.14 28.80
N PRO A 203 4.54 8.79 28.11
CA PRO A 203 4.33 9.24 26.75
C PRO A 203 4.01 10.75 26.69
N PRO A 204 4.36 11.43 25.60
CA PRO A 204 3.85 12.77 25.34
C PRO A 204 2.32 12.79 25.26
N PRO A 205 1.68 13.92 25.64
CA PRO A 205 0.24 14.07 25.49
C PRO A 205 -0.25 13.84 24.06
N PRO A 206 -1.48 13.34 23.86
CA PRO A 206 -2.06 13.13 22.54
C PRO A 206 -1.99 14.37 21.63
N MET A 207 -1.97 14.17 20.31
CA MET A 207 -1.86 15.25 19.32
C MET A 207 -2.94 16.33 19.52
N PHE A 208 -4.17 15.92 19.84
CA PHE A 208 -5.29 16.84 20.03
C PHE A 208 -5.08 17.82 21.20
N THR A 209 -4.25 17.49 22.20
CA THR A 209 -3.94 18.40 23.32
C THR A 209 -3.27 19.70 22.86
N PHE A 210 -2.63 19.69 21.68
CA PHE A 210 -1.98 20.87 21.10
C PHE A 210 -2.89 21.66 20.15
N ASP A 211 -4.11 21.18 19.86
CA ASP A 211 -5.01 21.79 18.89
C ASP A 211 -5.89 22.90 19.50
N ALA A 212 -5.48 24.14 19.29
CA ALA A 212 -6.27 25.32 19.64
C ALA A 212 -7.12 25.86 18.47
N HIS A 213 -6.90 25.38 17.24
CA HIS A 213 -7.42 26.00 16.02
C HIS A 213 -8.38 25.09 15.21
N GLY A 214 -8.54 23.85 15.65
CA GLY A 214 -9.46 22.90 15.05
C GLY A 214 -8.93 22.30 13.74
N THR A 215 -7.67 21.89 13.73
CA THR A 215 -7.02 21.23 12.58
C THR A 215 -6.72 19.75 12.82
N VAL A 216 -6.94 19.22 14.03
CA VAL A 216 -6.62 17.83 14.39
C VAL A 216 -7.87 16.95 14.45
N LEU A 217 -7.78 15.79 13.80
CA LEU A 217 -8.69 14.66 13.83
C LEU A 217 -7.96 13.47 14.47
N ALA A 218 -8.08 13.30 15.79
CA ALA A 218 -7.39 12.23 16.51
C ALA A 218 -8.26 10.97 16.62
N LEU A 219 -7.74 9.83 16.17
CA LEU A 219 -8.46 8.56 16.11
C LEU A 219 -7.93 7.59 17.16
N GLY A 220 -8.84 7.03 17.97
CA GLY A 220 -8.54 5.96 18.92
C GLY A 220 -9.40 4.72 18.69
N SER A 221 -9.02 3.60 19.31
CA SER A 221 -9.78 2.35 19.19
C SER A 221 -9.62 1.42 20.38
N PHE A 222 -10.70 0.71 20.70
CA PHE A 222 -10.71 -0.42 21.65
C PHE A 222 -10.06 -1.69 21.09
N SER A 223 -9.61 -1.69 19.83
CA SER A 223 -9.05 -2.89 19.20
C SER A 223 -7.78 -3.41 19.86
N LYS A 224 -6.99 -2.53 20.49
CA LYS A 224 -5.71 -2.88 21.12
C LYS A 224 -5.76 -2.86 22.65
N ILE A 225 -6.80 -2.27 23.23
CA ILE A 225 -6.96 -2.06 24.67
C ILE A 225 -8.16 -2.81 25.27
N LEU A 226 -8.90 -3.57 24.46
CA LEU A 226 -10.03 -4.39 24.91
C LEU A 226 -10.28 -5.59 23.99
N ALA A 227 -10.92 -5.40 22.83
CA ALA A 227 -11.20 -6.48 21.89
C ALA A 227 -11.42 -5.96 20.46
N PRO A 228 -10.68 -6.47 19.45
CA PRO A 228 -10.83 -6.06 18.04
C PRO A 228 -12.23 -6.23 17.47
N ALA A 229 -12.91 -7.32 17.85
CA ALA A 229 -14.21 -7.72 17.32
C ALA A 229 -15.34 -6.76 17.69
N LEU A 230 -15.16 -5.93 18.72
CA LEU A 230 -16.14 -4.90 19.10
C LEU A 230 -16.31 -3.84 18.01
N ARG A 231 -15.30 -3.65 17.15
CA ARG A 231 -15.29 -2.59 16.14
C ARG A 231 -15.64 -1.22 16.74
N LEU A 232 -15.15 -0.93 17.95
CA LEU A 232 -15.44 0.33 18.65
C LEU A 232 -14.19 1.22 18.68
N GLY A 233 -14.38 2.50 18.39
CA GLY A 233 -13.36 3.53 18.51
C GLY A 233 -13.98 4.90 18.72
N TRP A 234 -13.13 5.93 18.63
CA TRP A 234 -13.56 7.31 18.74
C TRP A 234 -12.72 8.21 17.83
N LEU A 235 -13.31 9.33 17.45
CA LEU A 235 -12.67 10.49 16.88
C LEU A 235 -12.75 11.62 17.93
N GLN A 236 -11.61 12.22 18.26
CA GLN A 236 -11.53 13.44 19.04
C GLN A 236 -11.17 14.61 18.11
N ALA A 237 -12.03 15.62 18.08
CA ALA A 237 -11.86 16.77 17.19
C ALA A 237 -12.55 18.02 17.73
N SER A 238 -12.26 19.19 17.14
CA SER A 238 -12.95 20.44 17.49
C SER A 238 -14.43 20.39 17.11
N PRO A 239 -15.31 21.17 17.78
CA PRO A 239 -16.73 21.25 17.40
C PRO A 239 -16.96 21.61 15.93
N LYS A 240 -16.08 22.45 15.35
CA LYS A 240 -16.12 22.81 13.92
C LYS A 240 -15.95 21.58 13.01
N LEU A 241 -14.98 20.72 13.32
CA LEU A 241 -14.73 19.51 12.54
C LEU A 241 -15.82 18.46 12.79
N LEU A 242 -16.27 18.31 14.04
CA LEU A 242 -17.35 17.38 14.36
C LEU A 242 -18.67 17.74 13.69
N ALA A 243 -18.99 19.03 13.52
CA ALA A 243 -20.18 19.46 12.79
C ALA A 243 -20.22 18.91 11.34
N VAL A 244 -19.06 18.79 10.68
CA VAL A 244 -18.96 18.17 9.34
C VAL A 244 -19.29 16.68 9.40
N VAL A 245 -18.79 15.99 10.44
CA VAL A 245 -19.05 14.56 10.66
C VAL A 245 -20.52 14.31 10.98
N GLU A 246 -21.11 15.13 11.85
CA GLU A 246 -22.52 15.06 12.23
C GLU A 246 -23.46 15.32 11.06
N GLY A 247 -23.07 16.18 10.11
CA GLY A 247 -23.81 16.43 8.87
C GLY A 247 -23.68 15.35 7.80
N SER A 248 -22.98 14.24 8.07
CA SER A 248 -22.81 13.15 7.12
C SER A 248 -24.13 12.43 6.84
N GLY A 249 -24.56 12.41 5.58
CA GLY A 249 -25.77 11.68 5.16
C GLY A 249 -25.70 10.17 5.43
N GLN A 250 -24.50 9.57 5.45
CA GLN A 250 -24.32 8.17 5.84
C GLN A 250 -24.71 7.95 7.31
N LEU A 251 -24.29 8.86 8.20
CA LEU A 251 -24.56 8.78 9.62
C LEU A 251 -26.01 9.13 9.93
N ASP A 252 -26.57 10.11 9.23
CA ASP A 252 -27.99 10.45 9.30
C ASP A 252 -28.87 9.26 8.93
N SER A 253 -28.61 8.62 7.77
CA SER A 253 -29.38 7.45 7.33
C SER A 253 -29.21 6.21 8.23
N SER A 254 -28.06 6.04 8.89
CA SER A 254 -27.81 4.90 9.77
C SER A 254 -28.25 5.13 11.22
N GLY A 255 -28.60 6.37 11.58
CA GLY A 255 -28.87 6.76 12.97
C GLY A 255 -27.62 6.69 13.86
N GLY A 256 -26.43 6.92 13.27
CA GLY A 256 -25.14 6.89 13.93
C GLY A 256 -24.48 5.51 14.04
N ILE A 257 -23.48 5.41 14.92
CA ILE A 257 -22.74 4.17 15.19
C ILE A 257 -23.45 3.34 16.27
N SER A 258 -23.40 2.00 16.14
CA SER A 258 -24.12 1.04 17.00
C SER A 258 -24.05 1.37 18.51
N PRO A 259 -25.20 1.71 19.14
CA PRO A 259 -25.25 2.08 20.56
C PRO A 259 -25.11 0.87 21.49
N VAL A 260 -25.40 -0.34 21.02
CA VAL A 260 -25.32 -1.57 21.84
C VAL A 260 -23.88 -1.82 22.29
N VAL A 261 -22.92 -1.79 21.35
CA VAL A 261 -21.52 -2.07 21.68
C VAL A 261 -20.95 -0.98 22.59
N SER A 262 -21.20 0.30 22.28
CA SER A 262 -20.75 1.41 23.13
C SER A 262 -21.42 1.40 24.51
N GLY A 263 -22.67 0.92 24.63
CA GLY A 263 -23.36 0.70 25.90
C GLY A 263 -22.73 -0.40 26.75
N ILE A 264 -22.34 -1.53 26.15
CA ILE A 264 -21.61 -2.61 26.84
C ILE A 264 -20.24 -2.11 27.33
N VAL A 265 -19.51 -1.39 26.48
CA VAL A 265 -18.20 -0.84 26.86
C VAL A 265 -18.34 0.29 27.88
N HIS A 266 -19.41 1.07 27.84
CA HIS A 266 -19.75 2.03 28.91
C HIS A 266 -19.87 1.31 30.27
N ALA A 267 -20.59 0.20 30.35
CA ALA A 267 -20.69 -0.58 31.57
C ALA A 267 -19.32 -1.13 32.02
N ALA A 268 -18.46 -1.53 31.08
CA ALA A 268 -17.09 -1.96 31.38
C ALA A 268 -16.22 -0.83 31.95
N ILE A 269 -16.34 0.39 31.41
CA ILE A 269 -15.63 1.58 31.92
C ILE A 269 -16.17 1.97 33.29
N ALA A 270 -17.49 2.13 33.42
CA ALA A 270 -18.13 2.60 34.65
C ALA A 270 -17.92 1.65 35.83
N SER A 271 -17.75 0.35 35.57
CA SER A 271 -17.46 -0.66 36.59
C SER A 271 -15.96 -0.87 36.86
N GLY A 272 -15.06 -0.13 36.20
CA GLY A 272 -13.60 -0.27 36.37
C GLY A 272 -12.96 -1.43 35.60
N ARG A 273 -13.76 -2.38 35.06
CA ARG A 273 -13.27 -3.55 34.32
C ARG A 273 -12.39 -3.19 33.12
N GLN A 274 -12.69 -2.09 32.43
CA GLN A 274 -11.86 -1.61 31.32
C GLN A 274 -10.47 -1.18 31.81
N GLN A 275 -10.39 -0.50 32.95
CA GLN A 275 -9.11 -0.05 33.50
C GLN A 275 -8.28 -1.25 33.97
N GLU A 276 -8.89 -2.18 34.70
CA GLU A 276 -8.24 -3.44 35.10
C GLU A 276 -7.66 -4.20 33.90
N HIS A 277 -8.42 -4.27 32.80
CA HIS A 277 -7.97 -4.94 31.59
C HIS A 277 -6.84 -4.18 30.88
N LEU A 278 -6.91 -2.85 30.82
CA LEU A 278 -5.82 -2.03 30.26
C LEU A 278 -4.52 -2.22 31.05
N ASP A 279 -4.59 -2.22 32.39
CA ASP A 279 -3.41 -2.41 33.25
C ASP A 279 -2.80 -3.81 33.05
N PHE A 280 -3.64 -4.84 32.99
CA PHE A 280 -3.22 -6.19 32.61
C PHE A 280 -2.55 -6.24 31.24
N ALA A 281 -3.15 -5.59 30.22
CA ALA A 281 -2.63 -5.58 28.87
C ALA A 281 -1.27 -4.87 28.79
N ARG A 282 -1.12 -3.70 29.42
CA ARG A 282 0.15 -2.94 29.47
C ARG A 282 1.25 -3.75 30.13
N GLN A 283 0.96 -4.37 31.28
CA GLN A 283 1.94 -5.20 31.99
C GLN A 283 2.34 -6.44 31.18
N THR A 284 1.36 -7.13 30.59
CA THR A 284 1.60 -8.34 29.78
C THR A 284 2.43 -8.02 28.54
N LEU A 285 2.08 -6.95 27.82
CA LEU A 285 2.82 -6.52 26.62
C LEU A 285 4.24 -6.08 26.97
N TRP A 286 4.44 -5.39 28.10
CA TRP A 286 5.76 -5.05 28.60
C TRP A 286 6.61 -6.30 28.87
N GLN A 287 6.10 -7.26 29.66
CA GLN A 287 6.83 -8.49 29.97
C GLN A 287 7.22 -9.27 28.72
N ARG A 288 6.32 -9.32 27.73
CA ARG A 288 6.56 -9.98 26.44
C ARG A 288 7.61 -9.25 25.62
N ALA A 289 7.53 -7.92 25.52
CA ALA A 289 8.51 -7.11 24.82
C ALA A 289 9.89 -7.22 25.46
N ASP A 290 9.97 -7.11 26.79
CA ASP A 290 11.21 -7.21 27.55
C ASP A 290 11.88 -8.59 27.35
N ALA A 291 11.12 -9.68 27.48
CA ALA A 291 11.64 -11.03 27.23
C ALA A 291 12.15 -11.21 25.79
N LEU A 292 11.42 -10.68 24.80
CA LEU A 292 11.86 -10.72 23.40
C LEU A 292 13.15 -9.92 23.20
N MET A 293 13.22 -8.70 23.74
CA MET A 293 14.38 -7.81 23.57
C MET A 293 15.64 -8.34 24.27
N GLN A 294 15.50 -8.90 25.48
CA GLN A 294 16.62 -9.53 26.19
C GLN A 294 17.19 -10.70 25.40
N GLU A 295 16.32 -11.55 24.85
CA GLU A 295 16.75 -12.69 24.05
C GLU A 295 17.39 -12.27 22.72
N LEU A 296 16.81 -11.26 22.04
CA LEU A 296 17.40 -10.67 20.84
C LEU A 296 18.78 -10.09 21.13
N ALA A 297 18.94 -9.35 22.23
CA ALA A 297 20.23 -8.78 22.63
C ALA A 297 21.28 -9.87 22.93
N ALA A 298 20.85 -11.02 23.48
CA ALA A 298 21.74 -12.13 23.80
C ALA A 298 22.18 -12.94 22.57
N HIS A 299 21.33 -13.04 21.53
CA HIS A 299 21.53 -14.02 20.46
C HIS A 299 21.70 -13.46 19.05
N LEU A 300 21.26 -12.23 18.77
CA LEU A 300 21.38 -11.64 17.43
C LEU A 300 22.86 -11.58 17.00
N PRO A 301 23.17 -11.92 15.73
CA PRO A 301 24.53 -11.86 15.23
C PRO A 301 25.03 -10.41 15.10
N ALA A 302 26.35 -10.26 15.07
CA ALA A 302 27.02 -8.97 14.99
C ALA A 302 26.55 -8.17 13.76
N GLY A 303 26.30 -6.86 13.94
CA GLY A 303 25.79 -5.99 12.88
C GLY A 303 24.27 -6.00 12.73
N THR A 304 23.55 -6.85 13.46
CA THR A 304 22.09 -6.76 13.60
C THR A 304 21.73 -5.98 14.86
N THR A 305 20.79 -5.03 14.74
CA THR A 305 20.30 -4.19 15.85
C THR A 305 18.78 -4.19 15.90
N PHE A 306 18.18 -3.69 16.97
CA PHE A 306 16.74 -3.46 17.03
C PHE A 306 16.40 -2.14 17.74
N GLU A 307 15.23 -1.59 17.41
CA GLU A 307 14.68 -0.41 18.08
C GLU A 307 13.97 -0.83 19.37
N VAL A 308 14.22 -0.07 20.45
CA VAL A 308 13.52 -0.24 21.73
C VAL A 308 12.22 0.57 21.66
N PRO A 309 11.04 -0.07 21.61
CA PRO A 309 9.78 0.65 21.53
C PRO A 309 9.38 1.22 22.89
N ASP A 310 8.69 2.35 22.88
CA ASP A 310 8.09 2.95 24.09
C ASP A 310 6.85 2.17 24.59
N GLY A 311 6.35 1.24 23.77
CA GLY A 311 5.11 0.50 24.00
C GLY A 311 4.54 -0.10 22.73
N GLY A 312 3.22 -0.32 22.73
CA GLY A 312 2.52 -0.85 21.57
C GLY A 312 2.74 -2.36 21.40
N TYR A 313 2.92 -2.81 20.15
CA TYR A 313 2.86 -4.23 19.77
C TYR A 313 4.14 -4.74 19.06
N PHE A 314 5.04 -3.85 18.67
CA PHE A 314 6.08 -4.16 17.68
C PHE A 314 7.49 -3.77 18.11
N VAL A 315 8.46 -4.63 17.78
CA VAL A 315 9.90 -4.34 17.79
C VAL A 315 10.38 -4.36 16.34
N LEU A 316 11.21 -3.39 15.95
CA LEU A 316 11.78 -3.31 14.62
C LEU A 316 13.25 -3.75 14.66
N VAL A 317 13.58 -4.84 13.97
CA VAL A 317 14.95 -5.33 13.81
C VAL A 317 15.53 -4.79 12.51
N ARG A 318 16.80 -4.39 12.53
CA ARG A 318 17.60 -3.95 11.37
C ARG A 318 18.78 -4.90 11.19
N LEU A 319 18.82 -5.56 10.03
CA LEU A 319 19.95 -6.38 9.57
C LEU A 319 21.07 -5.49 9.00
N PRO A 320 22.28 -6.04 8.81
CA PRO A 320 23.32 -5.41 7.99
C PRO A 320 22.80 -4.95 6.62
N GLU A 321 23.33 -3.84 6.10
CA GLU A 321 22.79 -3.17 4.89
C GLU A 321 22.79 -4.05 3.62
N HIS A 322 23.70 -5.01 3.54
CA HIS A 322 23.81 -5.92 2.41
C HIS A 322 22.78 -7.06 2.43
N MET A 323 22.04 -7.23 3.53
CA MET A 323 21.04 -8.28 3.67
C MET A 323 19.65 -7.82 3.25
N ASN A 324 18.88 -8.76 2.72
CA ASN A 324 17.48 -8.54 2.37
C ASN A 324 16.56 -9.40 3.25
N ALA A 325 15.71 -8.75 4.04
CA ALA A 325 14.78 -9.39 4.95
C ALA A 325 13.72 -10.23 4.22
N ALA A 326 13.39 -9.94 2.96
CA ALA A 326 12.50 -10.77 2.16
C ALA A 326 13.18 -12.07 1.70
N GLU A 327 14.48 -12.01 1.38
CA GLU A 327 15.28 -13.18 0.99
C GLU A 327 15.67 -14.07 2.17
N LEU A 328 15.80 -13.49 3.37
CA LEU A 328 15.97 -14.24 4.62
C LEU A 328 14.70 -15.05 4.99
N LEU A 329 13.51 -14.63 4.56
CA LEU A 329 12.24 -15.17 5.05
C LEU A 329 12.08 -16.70 4.79
N PRO A 330 12.45 -17.26 3.62
CA PRO A 330 12.46 -18.71 3.42
C PRO A 330 13.42 -19.46 4.36
N VAL A 331 14.58 -18.88 4.67
CA VAL A 331 15.54 -19.47 5.63
C VAL A 331 14.92 -19.45 7.03
N ALA A 332 14.36 -18.32 7.45
CA ALA A 332 13.66 -18.17 8.71
C ALA A 332 12.52 -19.19 8.88
N GLN A 333 11.76 -19.46 7.81
CA GLN A 333 10.71 -20.48 7.81
C GLN A 333 11.23 -21.89 8.07
N ARG A 334 12.42 -22.26 7.56
CA ARG A 334 13.06 -23.55 7.89
C ARG A 334 13.42 -23.66 9.37
N HIS A 335 13.79 -22.54 9.98
CA HIS A 335 14.00 -22.39 11.42
C HIS A 335 12.70 -22.26 12.23
N LYS A 336 11.53 -22.43 11.60
CA LYS A 336 10.22 -22.32 12.24
C LYS A 336 9.98 -20.94 12.88
N VAL A 337 10.41 -19.88 12.20
CA VAL A 337 10.08 -18.49 12.55
C VAL A 337 9.69 -17.66 11.33
N MET A 338 8.69 -16.79 11.49
CA MET A 338 8.25 -15.83 10.46
C MET A 338 8.14 -14.43 11.05
N TYR A 339 8.32 -13.43 10.21
CA TYR A 339 8.19 -12.02 10.53
C TYR A 339 7.64 -11.26 9.32
N LEU A 340 7.34 -9.98 9.47
CA LEU A 340 6.91 -9.14 8.34
C LEU A 340 8.12 -8.35 7.80
N PRO A 341 8.56 -8.57 6.54
CA PRO A 341 9.66 -7.83 5.95
C PRO A 341 9.36 -6.33 5.85
N GLY A 342 10.38 -5.50 6.09
CA GLY A 342 10.30 -4.04 6.06
C GLY A 342 9.82 -3.47 4.72
N SER A 343 10.09 -4.18 3.61
CA SER A 343 9.60 -3.86 2.27
C SER A 343 8.08 -3.78 2.17
N SER A 344 7.33 -4.35 3.12
CA SER A 344 5.87 -4.21 3.20
C SER A 344 5.43 -2.79 3.61
N PHE A 345 6.32 -1.97 4.18
CA PHE A 345 6.04 -0.63 4.70
C PHE A 345 6.73 0.49 3.90
N SER A 346 7.91 0.21 3.32
CA SER A 346 8.60 1.07 2.35
C SER A 346 9.70 0.29 1.62
N GLU A 347 9.95 0.63 0.35
CA GLU A 347 11.06 0.08 -0.45
C GLU A 347 12.44 0.38 0.16
N SER A 348 12.57 1.42 0.98
CA SER A 348 13.83 1.77 1.65
C SER A 348 14.16 0.85 2.84
N MET A 349 13.24 -0.02 3.24
CA MET A 349 13.38 -0.89 4.42
C MET A 349 13.71 -2.35 4.09
N LYS A 350 14.49 -2.60 3.02
CA LYS A 350 14.80 -3.96 2.56
C LYS A 350 15.47 -4.84 3.63
N ASN A 351 16.27 -4.25 4.52
CA ASN A 351 17.02 -4.93 5.57
C ASN A 351 16.32 -4.90 6.95
N TYR A 352 15.00 -4.64 7.02
CA TYR A 352 14.27 -4.55 8.29
C TYR A 352 13.25 -5.67 8.47
N LEU A 353 12.99 -6.04 9.72
CA LEU A 353 11.98 -7.02 10.12
C LEU A 353 11.10 -6.39 11.20
N ARG A 354 9.78 -6.43 11.03
CA ARG A 354 8.85 -6.10 12.12
C ARG A 354 8.47 -7.37 12.86
N LEU A 355 8.74 -7.41 14.15
CA LEU A 355 8.36 -8.49 15.06
C LEU A 355 7.20 -8.04 15.96
N SER A 356 6.15 -8.86 16.09
CA SER A 356 5.05 -8.61 17.03
C SER A 356 5.21 -9.43 18.30
N PHE A 357 5.06 -8.80 19.47
CA PHE A 357 5.07 -9.46 20.77
C PHE A 357 3.67 -9.63 21.39
N SER A 358 2.60 -9.47 20.60
CA SER A 358 1.23 -9.42 21.11
C SER A 358 0.51 -10.78 21.20
N TRP A 359 1.05 -11.82 20.57
CA TRP A 359 0.38 -13.14 20.47
C TRP A 359 0.96 -14.16 21.44
N TYR A 360 2.23 -14.51 21.24
CA TYR A 360 2.92 -15.56 21.99
C TYR A 360 3.25 -15.14 23.44
N ASP A 361 3.42 -16.12 24.32
CA ASP A 361 3.90 -15.86 25.68
C ASP A 361 5.41 -15.61 25.72
N TYR A 362 5.94 -15.28 26.90
CA TYR A 362 7.35 -14.89 27.02
C TYR A 362 8.33 -16.03 26.67
N HIS A 363 8.00 -17.29 26.93
CA HIS A 363 8.87 -18.43 26.58
C HIS A 363 8.92 -18.66 25.07
N ASP A 364 7.77 -18.59 24.42
CA ASP A 364 7.64 -18.72 22.97
C ASP A 364 8.34 -17.57 22.24
N LEU A 365 8.27 -16.35 22.77
CA LEU A 365 8.98 -15.18 22.22
C LEU A 365 10.49 -15.36 22.32
N GLN A 366 11.01 -15.88 23.44
CA GLN A 366 12.43 -16.22 23.57
C GLN A 366 12.85 -17.30 22.58
N LEU A 367 12.05 -18.37 22.43
CA LEU A 367 12.30 -19.40 21.42
C LEU A 367 12.33 -18.82 20.00
N GLY A 368 11.39 -17.94 19.67
CA GLY A 368 11.33 -17.24 18.39
C GLY A 368 12.54 -16.36 18.12
N ALA A 369 13.05 -15.64 19.12
CA ALA A 369 14.27 -14.84 19.00
C ALA A 369 15.50 -15.70 18.72
N ARG A 370 15.66 -16.83 19.44
CA ARG A 370 16.76 -17.77 19.17
C ARG A 370 16.71 -18.36 17.76
N ARG A 371 15.52 -18.83 17.34
CA ARG A 371 15.28 -19.32 15.97
C ARG A 371 15.58 -18.25 14.91
N LEU A 372 15.21 -17.00 15.17
CA LEU A 372 15.50 -15.89 14.27
C LEU A 372 17.00 -15.63 14.18
N ALA A 373 17.70 -15.62 15.31
CA ALA A 373 19.15 -15.45 15.33
C ALA A 373 19.87 -16.57 14.57
N ASP A 374 19.45 -17.82 14.74
CA ASP A 374 20.01 -18.96 14.02
C ASP A 374 19.74 -18.85 12.50
N ALA A 375 18.54 -18.41 12.12
CA ALA A 375 18.20 -18.15 10.72
C ALA A 375 19.06 -17.04 10.10
N ILE A 376 19.32 -15.95 10.84
CA ILE A 376 20.18 -14.86 10.36
C ILE A 376 21.62 -15.37 10.20
N ARG A 377 22.15 -16.13 11.16
CA ARG A 377 23.50 -16.75 11.05
C ARG A 377 23.62 -17.71 9.86
N GLU A 378 22.58 -18.50 9.59
CA GLU A 378 22.56 -19.35 8.40
C GLU A 378 22.56 -18.53 7.11
N TYR A 379 21.75 -17.47 7.05
CA TYR A 379 21.70 -16.58 5.90
C TYR A 379 23.02 -15.83 5.68
N GLU A 380 23.70 -15.40 6.75
CA GLU A 380 25.08 -14.90 6.71
C GLU A 380 26.02 -15.92 6.06
N GLY A 381 25.93 -17.18 6.47
CA GLY A 381 26.71 -18.28 5.88
C GLY A 381 26.40 -18.50 4.40
N ILE A 382 25.12 -18.43 3.99
CA ILE A 382 24.71 -18.54 2.59
C ILE A 382 25.30 -17.40 1.76
N LEU A 383 25.23 -16.16 2.25
CA LEU A 383 25.79 -14.98 1.57
C LEU A 383 27.33 -15.06 1.49
N ALA A 384 27.99 -15.48 2.56
CA ALA A 384 29.43 -15.65 2.60
C ALA A 384 29.91 -16.78 1.66
N ALA A 385 29.19 -17.91 1.61
CA ALA A 385 29.50 -19.01 0.69
C ALA A 385 29.30 -18.61 -0.77
N ALA A 386 28.24 -17.84 -1.07
CA ALA A 386 28.02 -17.27 -2.40
C ALA A 386 29.13 -16.29 -2.80
N ALA A 387 29.69 -15.55 -1.84
CA ALA A 387 30.83 -14.66 -2.07
C ALA A 387 32.19 -15.38 -2.18
N ALA A 388 32.37 -16.54 -1.51
CA ALA A 388 33.63 -17.27 -1.42
C ALA A 388 33.81 -18.38 -2.48
N ALA A 389 32.74 -18.81 -3.17
CA ALA A 389 32.84 -19.79 -4.24
C ALA A 389 33.74 -19.26 -5.38
N PRO A 390 34.80 -19.99 -5.81
CA PRO A 390 35.54 -19.62 -7.01
C PRO A 390 34.55 -19.60 -8.17
N ALA A 391 34.66 -18.61 -9.07
CA ALA A 391 33.73 -18.31 -10.14
C ALA A 391 33.56 -19.48 -11.15
N ALA A 392 32.91 -20.55 -10.71
CA ALA A 392 32.33 -21.60 -11.51
C ALA A 392 30.88 -21.17 -11.74
N GLY A 393 30.68 -20.49 -12.88
CA GLY A 393 29.42 -20.10 -13.50
C GLY A 393 28.13 -20.33 -12.70
N SER A 394 27.76 -19.36 -11.86
CA SER A 394 26.42 -19.24 -11.30
C SER A 394 26.28 -17.86 -10.67
N ALA A 395 25.71 -16.93 -11.44
CA ALA A 395 25.49 -15.55 -11.04
C ALA A 395 24.15 -15.40 -10.31
N ALA A 396 24.20 -15.05 -9.03
CA ALA A 396 23.14 -14.33 -8.33
C ALA A 396 23.79 -13.32 -7.39
N SER A 397 23.43 -12.06 -7.60
CA SER A 397 24.21 -10.85 -7.31
C SER A 397 23.71 -10.08 -6.10
N SER A 398 24.66 -9.41 -5.44
CA SER A 398 24.39 -8.28 -4.53
C SER A 398 23.62 -7.14 -5.23
N PRO A 399 23.03 -6.19 -4.48
CA PRO A 399 22.24 -5.07 -5.04
C PRO A 399 23.06 -4.04 -5.82
N ALA A 400 24.38 -4.20 -5.91
CA ALA A 400 25.25 -3.37 -6.73
C ALA A 400 25.58 -4.01 -8.10
N ASP A 401 25.11 -5.23 -8.36
CA ASP A 401 25.47 -6.00 -9.57
C ASP A 401 24.29 -6.84 -10.10
N ALA A 402 23.06 -6.34 -9.98
CA ALA A 402 21.86 -7.00 -10.49
C ALA A 402 22.08 -7.45 -11.95
N ARG A 403 22.12 -8.77 -12.18
CA ARG A 403 22.22 -9.35 -13.52
C ARG A 403 21.17 -8.68 -14.39
N ALA A 404 21.64 -8.01 -15.45
CA ALA A 404 20.78 -7.31 -16.39
C ALA A 404 19.65 -8.23 -16.87
N LEU A 405 18.41 -7.77 -16.83
CA LEU A 405 17.25 -8.47 -17.35
C LEU A 405 17.45 -8.76 -18.83
N ARG A 406 17.48 -10.04 -19.22
CA ARG A 406 17.79 -10.46 -20.59
C ARG A 406 16.51 -10.56 -21.40
N VAL A 407 16.37 -9.66 -22.37
CA VAL A 407 15.16 -9.53 -23.18
C VAL A 407 15.38 -10.18 -24.55
N ALA A 408 14.57 -11.18 -24.88
CA ALA A 408 14.48 -11.72 -26.24
C ALA A 408 13.42 -10.94 -27.04
N VAL A 409 13.70 -10.65 -28.31
CA VAL A 409 12.80 -9.86 -29.16
C VAL A 409 12.30 -10.70 -30.33
N HIS A 410 11.00 -10.97 -30.37
CA HIS A 410 10.32 -11.56 -31.51
C HIS A 410 9.81 -10.45 -32.43
N GLY A 411 10.21 -10.51 -33.71
CA GLY A 411 9.97 -9.41 -34.67
C GLY A 411 11.09 -8.36 -34.74
N ALA A 412 12.30 -8.71 -34.32
CA ALA A 412 13.48 -7.83 -34.30
C ALA A 412 13.82 -7.16 -35.65
N ALA A 413 13.47 -7.78 -36.78
CA ALA A 413 13.69 -7.21 -38.12
C ALA A 413 12.61 -6.18 -38.54
N GLY A 414 11.54 -6.05 -37.75
CA GLY A 414 10.47 -5.07 -37.98
C GLY A 414 10.86 -3.66 -37.52
N ARG A 415 10.08 -2.64 -37.93
CA ARG A 415 10.36 -1.23 -37.59
C ARG A 415 10.48 -0.97 -36.08
N LEU A 416 9.55 -1.47 -35.28
CA LEU A 416 9.59 -1.30 -33.82
C LEU A 416 10.59 -2.27 -33.18
N GLY A 417 10.65 -3.51 -33.65
CA GLY A 417 11.60 -4.52 -33.14
C GLY A 417 13.05 -4.06 -33.26
N ALA A 418 13.43 -3.46 -34.39
CA ALA A 418 14.78 -2.94 -34.60
C ALA A 418 15.12 -1.81 -33.63
N LEU A 419 14.15 -0.95 -33.31
CA LEU A 419 14.32 0.12 -32.31
C LEU A 419 14.43 -0.44 -30.89
N ILE A 420 13.67 -1.49 -30.56
CA ILE A 420 13.77 -2.18 -29.26
C ILE A 420 15.16 -2.82 -29.12
N VAL A 421 15.66 -3.48 -30.16
CA VAL A 421 17.01 -4.04 -30.16
C VAL A 421 18.07 -2.95 -30.01
N ALA A 422 17.95 -1.85 -30.77
CA ALA A 422 18.86 -0.72 -30.65
C ALA A 422 18.84 -0.11 -29.24
N GLU A 423 17.67 0.09 -28.65
CA GLU A 423 17.54 0.57 -27.27
C GLU A 423 18.20 -0.39 -26.29
N LEU A 424 17.92 -1.70 -26.37
CA LEU A 424 18.53 -2.71 -25.49
C LEU A 424 20.06 -2.83 -25.64
N GLN A 425 20.61 -2.47 -26.81
CA GLN A 425 22.06 -2.50 -27.08
C GLN A 425 22.77 -1.17 -26.74
N GLN A 426 22.07 -0.04 -26.86
CA GLN A 426 22.65 1.30 -26.70
C GLN A 426 22.29 1.95 -25.35
N SER A 427 21.38 1.36 -24.57
CA SER A 427 20.95 1.93 -23.30
C SER A 427 22.12 2.03 -22.31
N SER A 428 22.22 3.16 -21.61
CA SER A 428 23.10 3.31 -20.45
C SER A 428 22.58 2.55 -19.22
N ASP A 429 21.35 2.05 -19.30
CA ASP A 429 20.70 1.28 -18.26
C ASP A 429 21.20 -0.17 -18.23
N ARG A 430 22.17 -0.43 -17.35
CA ARG A 430 22.78 -1.75 -17.15
C ARG A 430 21.83 -2.80 -16.55
N SER A 431 20.60 -2.42 -16.17
CA SER A 431 19.63 -3.37 -15.62
C SER A 431 18.89 -4.18 -16.68
N VAL A 432 19.13 -3.95 -17.98
CA VAL A 432 18.57 -4.72 -19.10
C VAL A 432 19.64 -5.05 -20.14
N ALA A 433 19.50 -6.18 -20.81
CA ALA A 433 20.39 -6.62 -21.88
C ALA A 433 19.60 -7.31 -23.00
N PHE A 434 20.06 -7.14 -24.24
CA PHE A 434 19.51 -7.89 -25.38
C PHE A 434 19.99 -9.35 -25.34
N ALA A 435 19.06 -10.29 -25.21
CA ALA A 435 19.35 -11.72 -25.18
C ALA A 435 19.45 -12.36 -26.57
N GLY A 436 18.88 -11.69 -27.58
CA GLY A 436 18.87 -12.13 -28.97
C GLY A 436 17.48 -12.07 -29.62
N ALA A 437 17.47 -12.21 -30.94
CA ALA A 437 16.25 -12.17 -31.74
C ALA A 437 15.65 -13.58 -31.87
N ILE A 438 14.33 -13.66 -31.79
CA ILE A 438 13.56 -14.85 -32.16
C ILE A 438 13.04 -14.65 -33.58
N ASP A 439 13.38 -15.55 -34.49
CA ASP A 439 12.88 -15.65 -35.86
C ASP A 439 12.47 -17.10 -36.16
N LEU A 440 11.20 -17.41 -35.92
CA LEU A 440 10.65 -18.76 -36.07
C LEU A 440 10.66 -19.23 -37.52
N ARG A 441 10.66 -18.32 -38.50
CA ARG A 441 10.71 -18.68 -39.93
C ARG A 441 12.09 -19.23 -40.32
N LYS A 442 13.14 -18.76 -39.64
CA LYS A 442 14.52 -19.23 -39.81
C LYS A 442 14.93 -20.25 -38.77
N GLN A 443 14.01 -20.66 -37.89
CA GLN A 443 14.28 -21.51 -36.73
C GLN A 443 15.44 -20.99 -35.87
N GLN A 444 15.54 -19.67 -35.73
CA GLN A 444 16.61 -19.01 -34.99
C GLN A 444 16.04 -18.40 -33.71
N ALA A 445 16.52 -18.85 -32.56
CA ALA A 445 16.17 -18.27 -31.25
C ALA A 445 17.35 -18.45 -30.28
N PRO A 446 17.49 -17.57 -29.26
CA PRO A 446 18.40 -17.83 -28.14
C PRO A 446 17.97 -19.10 -27.40
N ALA A 447 18.91 -19.76 -26.71
CA ALA A 447 18.58 -20.93 -25.89
C ALA A 447 17.53 -20.56 -24.81
N PRO A 448 16.58 -21.46 -24.45
CA PRO A 448 15.50 -21.18 -23.49
C PRO A 448 15.94 -20.55 -22.14
N GLY A 449 17.15 -20.84 -21.65
CA GLY A 449 17.71 -20.24 -20.43
C GLY A 449 18.48 -18.92 -20.64
N ALA A 450 18.59 -18.43 -21.88
CA ALA A 450 19.37 -17.26 -22.25
C ALA A 450 18.62 -15.94 -22.04
N TYR A 451 17.30 -15.97 -21.85
CA TYR A 451 16.44 -14.81 -21.66
C TYR A 451 15.50 -15.00 -20.47
N ASP A 452 14.99 -13.87 -19.98
CA ASP A 452 14.12 -13.78 -18.80
C ASP A 452 12.69 -13.34 -19.20
N VAL A 453 12.55 -12.65 -20.34
CA VAL A 453 11.28 -12.12 -20.85
C VAL A 453 11.32 -12.03 -22.38
N ILE A 454 10.18 -12.23 -23.02
CA ILE A 454 10.03 -12.05 -24.47
C ILE A 454 9.21 -10.80 -24.76
N VAL A 455 9.72 -9.94 -25.64
CA VAL A 455 8.96 -8.84 -26.25
C VAL A 455 8.59 -9.23 -27.68
N ASP A 456 7.30 -9.38 -27.94
CA ASP A 456 6.74 -9.69 -29.24
C ASP A 456 6.05 -8.48 -29.86
N VAL A 457 6.54 -8.09 -31.04
CA VAL A 457 6.00 -6.98 -31.84
C VAL A 457 5.74 -7.42 -33.29
N THR A 458 5.40 -8.70 -33.46
CA THR A 458 5.06 -9.28 -34.76
C THR A 458 3.60 -9.04 -35.15
N LEU A 459 3.13 -9.74 -36.18
CA LEU A 459 1.72 -9.80 -36.56
C LEU A 459 1.02 -10.92 -35.78
N PRO A 460 -0.33 -10.95 -35.73
CA PRO A 460 -1.08 -11.96 -34.97
C PRO A 460 -0.65 -13.41 -35.22
N GLU A 461 -0.34 -13.78 -36.45
CA GLU A 461 0.11 -15.13 -36.82
C GLU A 461 1.49 -15.44 -36.22
N GLY A 462 2.36 -14.43 -36.11
CA GLY A 462 3.65 -14.52 -35.46
C GLY A 462 3.50 -14.72 -33.95
N THR A 463 2.64 -13.95 -33.29
CA THR A 463 2.33 -14.12 -31.87
C THR A 463 1.79 -15.52 -31.56
N GLN A 464 0.90 -16.04 -32.41
CA GLN A 464 0.36 -17.39 -32.29
C GLN A 464 1.46 -18.46 -32.47
N ALA A 465 2.33 -18.30 -33.48
CA ALA A 465 3.45 -19.21 -33.69
C ALA A 465 4.44 -19.20 -32.52
N LEU A 466 4.70 -18.03 -31.93
CA LEU A 466 5.59 -17.87 -30.78
C LEU A 466 5.07 -18.59 -29.55
N THR A 467 3.81 -18.34 -29.17
CA THR A 467 3.21 -18.99 -27.99
C THR A 467 3.21 -20.52 -28.12
N ALA A 468 2.85 -21.05 -29.29
CA ALA A 468 2.92 -22.48 -29.57
C ALA A 468 4.36 -23.02 -29.52
N TRP A 469 5.34 -22.30 -30.08
CA TRP A 469 6.75 -22.71 -30.07
C TRP A 469 7.34 -22.73 -28.66
N VAL A 470 7.05 -21.72 -27.82
CA VAL A 470 7.55 -21.68 -26.44
C VAL A 470 6.93 -22.80 -25.60
N LEU A 471 5.62 -23.04 -25.70
CA LEU A 471 4.93 -24.09 -24.95
C LEU A 471 5.32 -25.52 -25.37
N ALA A 472 5.96 -25.68 -26.54
CA ALA A 472 6.51 -26.97 -26.96
C ALA A 472 7.88 -27.29 -26.31
N GLN A 473 8.50 -26.33 -25.62
CA GLN A 473 9.76 -26.50 -24.91
C GLN A 473 9.53 -26.97 -23.47
N ASP A 474 10.51 -27.63 -22.87
CA ASP A 474 10.46 -28.00 -21.46
C ASP A 474 10.65 -26.75 -20.57
N PRO A 475 9.71 -26.43 -19.66
CA PRO A 475 9.82 -25.28 -18.76
C PRO A 475 11.09 -25.30 -17.90
N ALA A 476 11.64 -26.49 -17.60
CA ALA A 476 12.89 -26.62 -16.85
C ALA A 476 14.12 -26.02 -17.57
N GLN A 477 14.04 -25.78 -18.88
CA GLN A 477 15.12 -25.19 -19.67
C GLN A 477 15.16 -23.65 -19.58
N PHE A 478 14.09 -23.02 -19.09
CA PHE A 478 14.01 -21.56 -18.95
C PHE A 478 14.51 -21.10 -17.59
N THR A 479 14.80 -19.80 -17.49
CA THR A 479 15.28 -19.19 -16.25
C THR A 479 14.27 -19.43 -15.12
N GLY A 480 14.72 -20.02 -14.01
CA GLY A 480 13.86 -20.33 -12.85
C GLY A 480 12.93 -21.53 -13.04
N GLY A 481 13.08 -22.31 -14.12
CA GLY A 481 12.25 -23.48 -14.41
C GLY A 481 10.80 -23.15 -14.77
N GLN A 482 10.56 -21.94 -15.28
CA GLN A 482 9.23 -21.43 -15.63
C GLN A 482 9.26 -20.78 -17.01
N TYR A 483 8.12 -20.83 -17.72
CA TYR A 483 8.00 -20.12 -18.98
C TYR A 483 8.18 -18.60 -18.80
N PRO A 484 8.84 -17.93 -19.74
CA PRO A 484 9.14 -16.51 -19.62
C PRO A 484 7.86 -15.68 -19.77
N PRO A 485 7.71 -14.56 -19.06
CA PRO A 485 6.66 -13.60 -19.34
C PRO A 485 6.71 -13.10 -20.79
N LEU A 486 5.54 -12.80 -21.34
CA LEU A 486 5.37 -12.37 -22.72
C LEU A 486 4.76 -10.97 -22.77
N VAL A 487 5.50 -10.01 -23.31
CA VAL A 487 5.02 -8.65 -23.58
C VAL A 487 4.63 -8.55 -25.05
N VAL A 488 3.36 -8.27 -25.33
CA VAL A 488 2.79 -8.26 -26.69
C VAL A 488 2.41 -6.84 -27.09
N GLY A 489 3.10 -6.32 -28.11
CA GLY A 489 2.79 -5.07 -28.79
C GLY A 489 2.24 -5.27 -30.21
N THR A 490 1.71 -6.44 -30.50
CA THR A 490 1.19 -6.83 -31.81
C THR A 490 -0.02 -5.98 -32.22
N THR A 491 0.06 -5.37 -33.40
CA THR A 491 -1.05 -4.62 -33.99
C THR A 491 -1.96 -5.54 -34.80
N GLY A 492 -3.27 -5.47 -34.59
CA GLY A 492 -4.26 -6.25 -35.33
C GLY A 492 -5.22 -7.02 -34.40
N ALA A 493 -5.93 -8.00 -34.95
CA ALA A 493 -6.74 -8.92 -34.17
C ALA A 493 -5.83 -9.92 -33.44
N LEU A 494 -5.61 -9.71 -32.14
CA LEU A 494 -4.74 -10.58 -31.33
C LEU A 494 -5.27 -12.02 -31.31
N PRO A 495 -4.39 -13.04 -31.30
CA PRO A 495 -4.79 -14.44 -31.19
C PRO A 495 -5.18 -14.78 -29.74
N THR A 496 -6.33 -14.28 -29.28
CA THR A 496 -6.74 -14.31 -27.87
C THR A 496 -6.70 -15.70 -27.26
N ALA A 497 -7.19 -16.73 -27.95
CA ALA A 497 -7.17 -18.11 -27.45
C ALA A 497 -5.75 -18.64 -27.19
N ALA A 498 -4.78 -18.28 -28.03
CA ALA A 498 -3.39 -18.70 -27.86
C ALA A 498 -2.72 -17.95 -26.69
N LEU A 499 -3.04 -16.66 -26.54
CA LEU A 499 -2.55 -15.84 -25.43
C LEU A 499 -3.15 -16.27 -24.08
N GLU A 500 -4.44 -16.63 -24.06
CA GLU A 500 -5.12 -17.19 -22.88
C GLU A 500 -4.49 -18.52 -22.47
N ALA A 501 -4.23 -19.42 -23.43
CA ALA A 501 -3.54 -20.68 -23.16
C ALA A 501 -2.13 -20.47 -22.58
N TYR A 502 -1.35 -19.55 -23.14
CA TYR A 502 -0.03 -19.19 -22.61
C TYR A 502 -0.12 -18.58 -21.20
N SER A 503 -1.16 -17.77 -20.95
CA SER A 503 -1.33 -17.05 -19.69
C SER A 503 -1.57 -17.95 -18.48
N ALA A 504 -2.00 -19.20 -18.69
CA ALA A 504 -2.12 -20.20 -17.63
C ALA A 504 -0.74 -20.57 -17.02
N HIS A 505 0.35 -20.26 -17.71
CA HIS A 505 1.71 -20.66 -17.34
C HIS A 505 2.62 -19.49 -16.97
N ALA A 506 2.44 -18.32 -17.60
CA ALA A 506 3.26 -17.13 -17.37
C ALA A 506 2.45 -15.85 -17.60
N ALA A 507 2.97 -14.70 -17.14
CA ALA A 507 2.30 -13.43 -17.36
C ALA A 507 2.30 -13.04 -18.85
N VAL A 508 1.15 -12.59 -19.36
CA VAL A 508 0.98 -12.03 -20.71
C VAL A 508 0.60 -10.55 -20.57
N VAL A 509 1.49 -9.65 -20.94
CA VAL A 509 1.28 -8.20 -20.87
C VAL A 509 0.92 -7.65 -22.24
N LEU A 510 -0.34 -7.30 -22.45
CA LEU A 510 -0.85 -6.75 -23.70
C LEU A 510 -0.74 -5.22 -23.69
N LYS A 511 0.03 -4.68 -24.64
CA LYS A 511 0.21 -3.23 -24.82
C LYS A 511 -0.35 -2.78 -26.15
N SER A 512 -1.35 -1.91 -26.08
CA SER A 512 -1.94 -1.25 -27.26
C SER A 512 -0.99 -0.19 -27.85
N ASN A 513 -0.12 0.36 -27.00
CA ASN A 513 0.94 1.29 -27.33
C ASN A 513 1.98 1.28 -26.21
N PHE A 514 3.27 1.33 -26.54
CA PHE A 514 4.33 1.41 -25.55
C PHE A 514 4.63 2.84 -25.06
N SER A 515 3.92 3.87 -25.51
CA SER A 515 4.17 5.24 -25.03
C SER A 515 3.96 5.34 -23.51
N VAL A 516 4.94 5.92 -22.83
CA VAL A 516 4.86 6.27 -21.41
C VAL A 516 3.85 7.40 -21.17
N GLY A 517 3.63 8.27 -22.15
CA GLY A 517 2.76 9.44 -22.01
C GLY A 517 1.27 9.13 -22.17
N VAL A 518 0.91 8.07 -22.90
CA VAL A 518 -0.50 7.71 -23.16
C VAL A 518 -1.26 7.38 -21.88
N PRO A 519 -0.73 6.57 -20.93
CA PRO A 519 -1.41 6.33 -19.66
C PRO A 519 -1.71 7.61 -18.88
N LEU A 520 -0.77 8.57 -18.84
CA LEU A 520 -1.01 9.86 -18.20
C LEU A 520 -2.12 10.63 -18.90
N VAL A 521 -2.14 10.65 -20.23
CA VAL A 521 -3.26 11.26 -20.97
C VAL A 521 -4.58 10.58 -20.63
N CYS A 522 -4.63 9.26 -20.54
CA CYS A 522 -5.84 8.55 -20.11
C CYS A 522 -6.33 9.01 -18.72
N GLU A 523 -5.43 9.24 -17.76
CA GLU A 523 -5.81 9.75 -16.44
C GLU A 523 -6.25 11.22 -16.48
N LEU A 524 -5.55 12.06 -17.24
CA LEU A 524 -5.91 13.48 -17.39
C LEU A 524 -7.27 13.65 -18.06
N VAL A 525 -7.58 12.87 -19.10
CA VAL A 525 -8.86 12.97 -19.80
C VAL A 525 -10.00 12.43 -18.96
N LYS A 526 -9.77 11.39 -18.13
CA LYS A 526 -10.77 10.92 -17.15
C LYS A 526 -11.07 12.01 -16.12
N ALA A 527 -10.03 12.65 -15.58
CA ALA A 527 -10.17 13.70 -14.60
C ALA A 527 -10.92 14.92 -15.19
N ALA A 528 -10.57 15.33 -16.41
CA ALA A 528 -11.26 16.42 -17.11
C ALA A 528 -12.73 16.06 -17.38
N ALA A 529 -13.01 14.90 -17.97
CA ALA A 529 -14.38 14.45 -18.27
C ALA A 529 -15.27 14.42 -17.02
N PHE A 530 -14.72 13.95 -15.88
CA PHE A 530 -15.49 13.87 -14.64
C PHE A 530 -15.79 15.23 -14.00
N LYS A 531 -14.96 16.25 -14.24
CA LYS A 531 -15.09 17.57 -13.60
C LYS A 531 -15.86 18.59 -14.43
N LEU A 532 -15.98 18.39 -15.73
CA LEU A 532 -16.66 19.32 -16.63
C LEU A 532 -18.19 19.17 -16.56
N PRO A 533 -18.96 20.27 -16.71
CA PRO A 533 -20.42 20.21 -16.71
C PRO A 533 -20.97 19.37 -17.86
N SER A 534 -22.15 18.78 -17.65
CA SER A 534 -22.86 18.01 -18.69
C SER A 534 -23.49 18.89 -19.76
N GLU A 535 -23.95 20.09 -19.39
CA GLU A 535 -24.68 20.99 -20.29
C GLU A 535 -23.72 21.89 -21.07
N GLY A 536 -23.84 21.87 -22.39
CA GLY A 536 -23.04 22.71 -23.29
C GLY A 536 -21.64 22.20 -23.62
N TRP A 537 -21.20 21.07 -23.06
CA TRP A 537 -19.88 20.48 -23.33
C TRP A 537 -19.96 19.20 -24.16
N ASN A 538 -19.04 19.03 -25.12
CA ASN A 538 -18.86 17.79 -25.87
C ASN A 538 -17.39 17.37 -25.93
N VAL A 539 -17.17 16.07 -26.17
CA VAL A 539 -15.84 15.45 -26.24
C VAL A 539 -15.61 14.80 -27.59
N GLU A 540 -14.46 15.08 -28.19
CA GLU A 540 -14.01 14.43 -29.42
C GLU A 540 -12.53 14.02 -29.34
N VAL A 541 -12.17 12.98 -30.06
CA VAL A 541 -10.79 12.50 -30.17
C VAL A 541 -10.31 12.67 -31.62
N SER A 542 -9.12 13.21 -31.80
CA SER A 542 -8.43 13.21 -33.09
C SER A 542 -7.08 12.50 -32.96
N GLU A 543 -6.77 11.65 -33.94
CA GLU A 543 -5.46 11.04 -34.08
C GLU A 543 -4.82 11.34 -35.42
N THR A 544 -3.49 11.48 -35.42
CA THR A 544 -2.69 11.58 -36.64
C THR A 544 -1.56 10.58 -36.58
N HIS A 545 -1.39 9.81 -37.67
CA HIS A 545 -0.31 8.84 -37.85
C HIS A 545 0.18 8.86 -39.29
N HIS A 546 1.31 8.22 -39.55
CA HIS A 546 1.86 8.06 -40.89
C HIS A 546 0.92 7.30 -41.84
N THR A 547 1.10 7.50 -43.15
CA THR A 547 0.28 6.90 -44.23
C THR A 547 0.22 5.37 -44.22
N LYS A 548 1.28 4.71 -43.75
CA LYS A 548 1.38 3.24 -43.69
C LYS A 548 0.71 2.58 -42.47
N LYS A 549 -0.05 3.31 -41.64
CA LYS A 549 -0.69 2.74 -40.44
C LYS A 549 -2.02 2.11 -40.83
N LEU A 550 -2.18 0.82 -40.52
CA LEU A 550 -3.27 -0.03 -41.03
C LEU A 550 -4.57 0.12 -40.22
N ASP A 551 -4.47 0.30 -38.91
CA ASP A 551 -5.60 0.43 -38.01
C ASP A 551 -6.12 1.88 -37.98
N ALA A 552 -7.44 2.07 -38.12
CA ALA A 552 -8.13 3.35 -37.93
C ALA A 552 -9.51 3.10 -37.27
N PRO A 553 -9.81 3.68 -36.10
CA PRO A 553 -8.89 4.41 -35.22
C PRO A 553 -7.80 3.50 -34.67
N SER A 554 -6.65 4.08 -34.28
CA SER A 554 -5.55 3.30 -33.73
C SER A 554 -5.91 2.62 -32.41
N GLY A 555 -5.15 1.57 -32.07
CA GLY A 555 -5.23 0.96 -30.73
C GLY A 555 -5.14 1.98 -29.59
N THR A 556 -4.30 3.01 -29.73
CA THR A 556 -4.14 4.08 -28.72
C THR A 556 -5.38 4.96 -28.61
N ALA A 557 -5.96 5.37 -29.74
CA ALA A 557 -7.19 6.16 -29.74
C ALA A 557 -8.34 5.35 -29.13
N LYS A 558 -8.43 4.05 -29.44
CA LYS A 558 -9.40 3.14 -28.80
C LYS A 558 -9.21 3.06 -27.28
N THR A 559 -7.97 3.00 -26.80
CA THR A 559 -7.65 3.02 -25.36
C THR A 559 -8.11 4.33 -24.71
N ILE A 560 -7.85 5.48 -25.33
CA ILE A 560 -8.31 6.80 -24.85
C ILE A 560 -9.84 6.88 -24.82
N VAL A 561 -10.52 6.42 -25.87
CA VAL A 561 -11.99 6.40 -25.93
C VAL A 561 -12.59 5.49 -24.86
N ARG A 562 -12.00 4.31 -24.63
CA ARG A 562 -12.42 3.41 -23.54
C ARG A 562 -12.22 4.07 -22.17
N ALA A 563 -11.10 4.76 -21.97
CA ALA A 563 -10.84 5.49 -20.74
C ALA A 563 -11.88 6.59 -20.48
N LEU A 564 -12.28 7.33 -21.51
CA LEU A 564 -13.36 8.32 -21.45
C LEU A 564 -14.71 7.65 -21.15
N ALA A 565 -15.09 6.61 -21.90
CA ALA A 565 -16.35 5.90 -21.72
C ALA A 565 -16.48 5.29 -20.31
N ALA A 566 -15.39 4.77 -19.75
CA ALA A 566 -15.35 4.20 -18.41
C ALA A 566 -15.66 5.22 -17.30
N THR A 567 -15.62 6.52 -17.59
CA THR A 567 -16.01 7.55 -16.61
C THR A 567 -17.53 7.66 -16.43
N GLY A 568 -18.32 7.28 -17.43
CA GLY A 568 -19.76 7.54 -17.45
C GLY A 568 -20.12 9.03 -17.45
N ALA A 569 -19.16 9.93 -17.72
CA ALA A 569 -19.38 11.36 -17.68
C ALA A 569 -20.37 11.79 -18.79
N PRO A 570 -21.42 12.57 -18.49
CA PRO A 570 -22.43 12.93 -19.49
C PRO A 570 -21.88 13.65 -20.73
N CYS A 571 -20.79 14.42 -20.57
CA CYS A 571 -20.15 15.14 -21.68
C CYS A 571 -19.53 14.22 -22.74
N THR A 572 -19.34 12.92 -22.46
CA THR A 572 -18.84 11.95 -23.45
C THR A 572 -19.93 11.44 -24.39
N GLY A 573 -21.21 11.63 -24.06
CA GLY A 573 -22.33 11.05 -24.78
C GLY A 573 -22.32 9.51 -24.80
N GLU A 574 -23.13 8.91 -25.68
CA GLU A 574 -23.16 7.45 -25.90
C GLU A 574 -21.93 6.94 -26.68
N HIS A 575 -21.36 7.78 -27.54
CA HIS A 575 -20.19 7.47 -28.35
C HIS A 575 -19.31 8.71 -28.51
N VAL A 576 -18.02 8.57 -28.24
CA VAL A 576 -17.03 9.65 -28.42
C VAL A 576 -16.53 9.63 -29.88
N PRO A 577 -16.86 10.64 -30.71
CA PRO A 577 -16.40 10.71 -32.09
C PRO A 577 -14.87 10.67 -32.16
N THR A 578 -14.34 9.85 -33.07
CA THR A 578 -12.90 9.70 -33.24
C THR A 578 -12.51 9.91 -34.69
N HIS A 579 -11.67 10.92 -34.93
CA HIS A 579 -11.20 11.30 -36.26
C HIS A 579 -9.78 10.78 -36.49
N SER A 580 -9.55 10.15 -37.64
CA SER A 580 -8.27 9.51 -37.95
C SER A 580 -7.62 10.12 -39.19
N LEU A 581 -6.49 10.77 -39.01
CA LEU A 581 -5.69 11.37 -40.07
C LEU A 581 -4.45 10.52 -40.38
N ARG A 582 -4.12 10.40 -41.67
CA ARG A 582 -2.95 9.65 -42.16
C ARG A 582 -2.04 10.59 -42.96
N LEU A 583 -1.07 11.20 -42.29
CA LEU A 583 -0.26 12.31 -42.82
C LEU A 583 1.22 11.95 -42.81
N GLY A 584 1.85 12.03 -43.99
CA GLY A 584 3.31 11.90 -44.15
C GLY A 584 3.92 10.74 -43.35
N ASP A 585 4.93 11.09 -42.55
CA ASP A 585 5.71 10.22 -41.68
C ASP A 585 5.38 10.36 -40.19
N GLU A 586 4.26 11.03 -39.85
CA GLU A 586 3.83 11.29 -38.47
C GLU A 586 3.90 10.03 -37.58
N VAL A 587 4.56 10.18 -36.44
CA VAL A 587 4.84 9.03 -35.55
C VAL A 587 3.60 8.64 -34.75
N GLY A 588 2.84 9.64 -34.29
CA GLY A 588 1.62 9.45 -33.53
C GLY A 588 1.29 10.69 -32.72
N GLN A 589 0.14 11.30 -33.02
CA GLN A 589 -0.45 12.37 -32.23
C GLN A 589 -1.87 11.95 -31.85
N HIS A 590 -2.25 12.21 -30.60
CA HIS A 590 -3.58 11.97 -30.07
C HIS A 590 -4.01 13.20 -29.29
N THR A 591 -5.07 13.87 -29.73
CA THR A 591 -5.66 15.01 -29.04
C THR A 591 -7.07 14.66 -28.59
N VAL A 592 -7.37 14.91 -27.32
CA VAL A 592 -8.74 14.91 -26.80
C VAL A 592 -9.18 16.35 -26.63
N PHE A 593 -10.31 16.69 -27.25
CA PHE A 593 -10.93 17.99 -27.16
C PHE A 593 -12.11 17.92 -26.20
N PHE A 594 -12.16 18.84 -25.25
CA PHE A 594 -13.35 19.15 -24.47
C PHE A 594 -13.77 20.56 -24.88
N ALA A 595 -14.90 20.70 -25.57
CA ALA A 595 -15.36 22.01 -26.06
C ALA A 595 -16.64 22.41 -25.32
N GLY A 596 -16.65 23.64 -24.80
CA GLY A 596 -17.79 24.27 -24.15
C GLY A 596 -18.11 25.64 -24.77
N PRO A 597 -19.14 26.34 -24.30
CA PRO A 597 -19.49 27.65 -24.85
C PRO A 597 -18.39 28.68 -24.60
N GLY A 598 -17.69 29.10 -25.66
CA GLY A 598 -16.64 30.12 -25.61
C GLY A 598 -15.26 29.64 -25.15
N GLU A 599 -15.09 28.34 -24.88
CA GLU A 599 -13.81 27.77 -24.45
C GLU A 599 -13.58 26.34 -24.95
N ARG A 600 -12.31 25.92 -24.96
CA ARG A 600 -11.92 24.55 -25.32
C ARG A 600 -10.66 24.15 -24.57
N ILE A 601 -10.66 22.93 -24.05
CA ILE A 601 -9.50 22.28 -23.45
C ILE A 601 -8.98 21.22 -24.41
N GLU A 602 -7.66 21.21 -24.64
CA GLU A 602 -6.99 20.25 -25.51
C GLU A 602 -5.94 19.49 -24.71
N ILE A 603 -6.07 18.17 -24.65
CA ILE A 603 -5.07 17.31 -24.04
C ILE A 603 -4.41 16.52 -25.17
N THR A 604 -3.17 16.88 -25.50
CA THR A 604 -2.43 16.28 -26.63
C THR A 604 -1.24 15.48 -26.15
N HIS A 605 -1.19 14.22 -26.57
CA HIS A 605 0.03 13.43 -26.61
C HIS A 605 0.62 13.46 -28.02
N ARG A 606 1.90 13.83 -28.14
CA ARG A 606 2.66 13.76 -29.40
C ARG A 606 3.93 12.94 -29.19
N ALA A 607 4.02 11.81 -29.87
CA ALA A 607 5.29 11.09 -30.01
C ALA A 607 6.11 11.81 -31.09
N THR A 608 7.19 12.48 -30.70
CA THR A 608 8.04 13.23 -31.64
C THR A 608 9.06 12.35 -32.35
N ARG A 609 9.36 11.16 -31.80
CA ARG A 609 10.29 10.19 -32.37
C ARG A 609 9.86 8.76 -32.00
N ARG A 610 10.23 7.75 -32.78
CA ARG A 610 9.73 6.36 -32.62
C ARG A 610 10.39 5.60 -31.46
N GLU A 611 11.57 6.03 -31.05
CA GLU A 611 12.40 5.45 -29.98
C GLU A 611 11.66 5.45 -28.63
N VAL A 612 10.71 6.38 -28.43
CA VAL A 612 9.90 6.44 -27.20
C VAL A 612 9.10 5.15 -26.96
N PHE A 613 8.72 4.45 -28.02
CA PHE A 613 8.00 3.17 -27.92
C PHE A 613 8.96 2.02 -27.57
N ALA A 614 10.21 2.08 -28.01
CA ALA A 614 11.22 1.10 -27.63
C ALA A 614 11.54 1.21 -26.12
N ILE A 615 11.74 2.43 -25.62
CA ILE A 615 11.93 2.69 -24.18
C ILE A 615 10.76 2.14 -23.36
N GLY A 616 9.54 2.36 -23.82
CA GLY A 616 8.35 1.83 -23.16
C GLY A 616 8.21 0.32 -23.21
N ALA A 617 8.61 -0.33 -24.31
CA ALA A 617 8.64 -1.79 -24.41
C ALA A 617 9.64 -2.40 -23.43
N VAL A 618 10.81 -1.78 -23.27
CA VAL A 618 11.81 -2.18 -22.27
C VAL A 618 11.26 -2.03 -20.84
N ARG A 619 10.54 -0.94 -20.56
CA ARG A 619 9.87 -0.75 -19.25
C ARG A 619 8.80 -1.81 -18.99
N ALA A 620 7.98 -2.14 -19.99
CA ALA A 620 6.98 -3.19 -19.88
C ALA A 620 7.63 -4.57 -19.63
N ALA A 621 8.75 -4.86 -20.29
CA ALA A 621 9.52 -6.08 -20.08
C ALA A 621 10.03 -6.20 -18.63
N LYS A 622 10.52 -5.11 -18.03
CA LYS A 622 10.94 -5.09 -16.62
C LYS A 622 9.78 -5.37 -15.66
N ALA A 623 8.62 -4.77 -15.91
CA ALA A 623 7.45 -4.96 -15.07
C ALA A 623 6.91 -6.41 -15.14
N ALA A 624 6.98 -7.04 -16.32
CA ALA A 624 6.40 -8.36 -16.57
C ALA A 624 7.01 -9.49 -15.72
N VAL A 625 8.29 -9.41 -15.35
CA VAL A 625 8.99 -10.46 -14.58
C VAL A 625 8.49 -10.60 -13.14
N GLY A 626 7.87 -9.56 -12.58
CA GLY A 626 7.25 -9.62 -11.25
C GLY A 626 5.77 -10.00 -11.24
N MET A 627 5.17 -10.26 -12.41
CA MET A 627 3.73 -10.49 -12.53
C MET A 627 3.37 -11.98 -12.41
N ALA A 628 2.25 -12.27 -11.75
CA ALA A 628 1.69 -13.61 -11.70
C ALA A 628 1.15 -14.04 -13.10
N PRO A 629 1.06 -15.35 -13.38
CA PRO A 629 0.40 -15.88 -14.57
C PRO A 629 -1.00 -15.28 -14.77
N GLY A 630 -1.33 -14.95 -16.01
CA GLY A 630 -2.58 -14.29 -16.38
C GLY A 630 -2.39 -13.24 -17.48
N VAL A 631 -3.51 -12.78 -18.06
CA VAL A 631 -3.53 -11.70 -19.05
C VAL A 631 -3.65 -10.35 -18.34
N HIS A 632 -2.71 -9.46 -18.60
CA HIS A 632 -2.62 -8.11 -18.06
C HIS A 632 -2.69 -7.11 -19.22
N SER A 633 -3.73 -6.27 -19.29
CA SER A 633 -3.87 -5.24 -20.33
C SER A 633 -3.77 -3.83 -19.76
N ASP A 634 -3.56 -2.85 -20.64
CA ASP A 634 -3.66 -1.41 -20.34
C ASP A 634 -5.00 -1.00 -19.70
#